data_AF-A0A7V6YXB4-F1
#
_entry.id   AF-A0A7V6YXB4-F1
#
_cell.length_a   1.000
_cell.length_b   1.000
_cell.length_c   1.000
_cell.angle_alpha   90.00
_cell.angle_beta   90.00
_cell.angle_gamma   90.00
#
_symmetry.space_group_name_H-M   'P 1'
#
loop_
_entity.id
_entity.type
_entity.pdbx_description
1 polymer ?
#
loop_
_entity_poly.entity_id
_entity_poly.type
_entity_poly.pdbx_seq_one_letter_code
_entity_poly.pdbx_strand_id
1 'polypeptide(L)'
;MRWRLLFFLSLGLNLALAAGWLVSARRDRAADAVEIVSESRGEPLIRTNVVLRRQFFSWDELESTDYPTYIANLRAIRCPEQTIRDIIIAEINALFAKRLATELVTPEQQWWRSEPDTNVARAAAVKMRELDVERRELLTRLLGPDWETGDMISLPRPSRPGVVLDGPVLGNLPDDVKQRVEDISVRSRERMQQYVDAQAAEGQPLDPAVLAELRKQTRQELASVLTPPQLEEYLLRYSQNAEALRATLRELQYFDATPEEFRAIFRATDNLDQQIEALAGRTDPNSRAQLESLQRQRDQALRTALGQERYEEYMLLHDPLYRAAMASAQEAGTPEAARAIYEINLATAEEFARINANTNLTEQQRAIELQRAHLKRLEANAVAMGQEIPPEEPPVPTPVELPPVPSLRTHPYVLGVGESVVSIAMRYGVTMEQMQAANPNVDLKRLRPGDLVQVPDALQGE
;
A
#
# COMPACT_ATOMS: atom_id res chain seq x y z
N MET A 1 -2.30 -35.99 -53.06
CA MET A 1 -3.19 -37.16 -53.27
C MET A 1 -3.62 -37.88 -51.98
N ARG A 2 -2.80 -37.94 -50.92
CA ARG A 2 -3.10 -38.74 -49.71
C ARG A 2 -4.25 -38.22 -48.82
N TRP A 3 -4.48 -36.91 -48.75
CA TRP A 3 -5.55 -36.35 -47.90
C TRP A 3 -6.97 -36.64 -48.41
N ARG A 4 -7.16 -36.72 -49.74
CA ARG A 4 -8.44 -37.14 -50.33
C ARG A 4 -8.76 -38.59 -49.97
N LEU A 5 -7.76 -39.47 -49.94
CA LEU A 5 -7.94 -40.87 -49.56
C LEU A 5 -8.35 -41.00 -48.08
N LEU A 6 -7.71 -40.24 -47.18
CA LEU A 6 -8.06 -40.21 -45.76
C LEU A 6 -9.46 -39.62 -45.52
N PHE A 7 -9.85 -38.60 -46.29
CA PHE A 7 -11.18 -38.02 -46.22
C PHE A 7 -12.26 -39.02 -46.64
N PHE A 8 -12.09 -39.73 -47.76
CA PHE A 8 -13.05 -40.75 -48.19
C PHE A 8 -13.08 -41.96 -47.25
N LEU A 9 -11.96 -42.33 -46.63
CA LEU A 9 -11.91 -43.40 -45.62
C LEU A 9 -12.70 -43.00 -44.35
N SER A 10 -12.52 -41.76 -43.88
CA SER A 10 -13.26 -41.23 -42.73
C SER A 10 -14.75 -41.10 -43.02
N LEU A 11 -15.11 -40.64 -44.23
CA LEU A 11 -16.50 -40.54 -44.65
C LEU A 11 -17.18 -41.92 -44.73
N GLY A 12 -16.47 -42.92 -45.26
CA GLY A 12 -16.96 -44.31 -45.30
C GLY A 12 -17.17 -44.90 -43.90
N LEU A 13 -16.25 -44.65 -42.97
CA LEU A 13 -16.35 -45.13 -41.59
C LEU A 13 -17.54 -44.51 -40.85
N ASN A 14 -17.77 -43.20 -41.02
CA ASN A 14 -18.90 -42.51 -40.41
C ASN A 14 -20.25 -42.96 -40.99
N LEU A 15 -20.31 -43.23 -42.30
CA LEU A 15 -21.53 -43.79 -42.92
C LEU A 15 -21.82 -45.22 -42.45
N ALA A 16 -20.79 -46.04 -42.24
CA ALA A 16 -20.95 -47.38 -41.66
C ALA A 16 -21.45 -47.33 -40.21
N LEU A 17 -20.94 -46.39 -39.40
CA LEU A 17 -21.44 -46.16 -38.03
C LEU A 17 -22.89 -45.67 -38.03
N ALA A 18 -23.26 -44.74 -38.92
CA ALA A 18 -24.63 -44.26 -39.04
C ALA A 18 -25.61 -45.36 -39.49
N ALA A 19 -25.19 -46.22 -40.43
CA ALA A 19 -25.97 -47.39 -40.84
C ALA A 19 -26.10 -48.43 -39.72
N GLY A 20 -25.03 -48.67 -38.96
CA GLY A 20 -25.05 -49.54 -37.78
C GLY A 20 -26.01 -49.03 -36.70
N TRP A 21 -26.00 -47.72 -36.44
CA TRP A 21 -26.92 -47.08 -35.50
C TRP A 21 -28.38 -47.18 -35.96
N LEU A 22 -28.66 -46.96 -37.25
CA LEU A 22 -30.01 -47.11 -37.82
C LEU A 22 -30.53 -48.55 -37.76
N VAL A 23 -29.66 -49.54 -37.94
CA VAL A 23 -30.02 -50.97 -37.81
C VAL A 23 -30.25 -51.34 -36.35
N SER A 24 -29.44 -50.83 -35.42
CA SER A 24 -29.64 -51.02 -33.97
C SER A 24 -30.96 -50.40 -33.50
N ALA A 25 -31.22 -49.15 -33.88
CA ALA A 25 -32.45 -48.44 -33.51
C ALA A 25 -33.71 -49.07 -34.11
N ARG A 26 -33.61 -49.80 -35.24
CA ARG A 26 -34.70 -50.61 -35.80
C ARG A 26 -34.87 -51.96 -35.10
N ARG A 27 -33.79 -52.54 -34.56
CA ARG A 27 -33.85 -53.77 -33.75
C ARG A 27 -34.54 -53.54 -32.42
N ASP A 28 -34.26 -52.41 -31.76
CA ASP A 28 -34.90 -52.04 -30.49
C ASP A 28 -36.39 -51.71 -30.67
N ARG A 29 -36.79 -51.20 -31.85
CA ARG A 29 -38.21 -50.99 -32.19
C ARG A 29 -38.98 -52.25 -32.61
N ALA A 30 -38.30 -53.37 -32.86
CA ALA A 30 -38.92 -54.63 -33.28
C ALA A 30 -39.13 -55.60 -32.10
N ALA A 31 -38.73 -55.24 -30.88
CA ALA A 31 -38.87 -56.09 -29.69
C ALA A 31 -40.18 -55.86 -28.89
N ASP A 32 -40.95 -54.80 -29.18
CA ASP A 32 -42.25 -54.53 -28.54
C ASP A 32 -43.41 -54.82 -29.50
N ALA A 33 -43.67 -56.10 -29.76
CA ALA A 33 -44.94 -56.57 -30.29
C ALA A 33 -45.13 -58.05 -29.90
N VAL A 34 -45.33 -58.30 -28.60
CA VAL A 34 -45.89 -59.58 -28.14
C VAL A 34 -47.40 -59.43 -28.08
N GLU A 35 -48.06 -60.01 -29.06
CA GLU A 35 -49.51 -60.19 -29.11
C GLU A 35 -49.92 -61.21 -28.04
N ILE A 36 -50.55 -60.76 -26.96
CA ILE A 36 -51.07 -61.63 -25.90
C ILE A 36 -52.42 -62.18 -26.36
N VAL A 37 -52.42 -63.42 -26.85
CA VAL A 37 -53.63 -64.22 -27.04
C VAL A 37 -54.21 -64.55 -25.66
N SER A 38 -55.39 -64.01 -25.38
CA SER A 38 -56.12 -64.27 -24.14
C SER A 38 -56.90 -65.58 -24.25
N GLU A 39 -56.38 -66.67 -23.68
CA GLU A 39 -57.17 -67.86 -23.38
C GLU A 39 -58.00 -67.62 -22.11
N SER A 40 -59.32 -67.67 -22.25
CA SER A 40 -60.27 -67.59 -21.15
C SER A 40 -60.27 -68.88 -20.34
N ARG A 41 -59.67 -68.85 -19.14
CA ARG A 41 -60.01 -69.77 -18.05
C ARG A 41 -60.33 -68.96 -16.80
N GLY A 42 -61.56 -69.12 -16.32
CA GLY A 42 -62.08 -68.42 -15.16
C GLY A 42 -61.43 -68.91 -13.88
N GLU A 43 -60.86 -67.98 -13.12
CA GLU A 43 -60.51 -68.09 -11.71
C GLU A 43 -60.61 -66.70 -11.04
N PRO A 44 -60.81 -66.63 -9.71
CA PRO A 44 -61.50 -65.53 -9.05
C PRO A 44 -60.72 -64.21 -9.07
N LEU A 45 -61.46 -63.11 -9.24
CA LEU A 45 -60.98 -61.73 -9.18
C LEU A 45 -60.27 -61.43 -7.84
N ILE A 46 -58.96 -61.60 -7.80
CA ILE A 46 -58.10 -60.91 -6.85
C ILE A 46 -57.93 -59.48 -7.36
N ARG A 47 -58.66 -58.53 -6.78
CA ARG A 47 -58.41 -57.10 -6.99
C ARG A 47 -57.09 -56.73 -6.33
N THR A 48 -55.98 -56.84 -7.04
CA THR A 48 -54.74 -56.17 -6.65
C THR A 48 -54.89 -54.69 -6.98
N ASN A 49 -54.94 -53.85 -5.94
CA ASN A 49 -54.74 -52.41 -6.07
C ASN A 49 -53.32 -52.17 -6.60
N VAL A 50 -53.16 -51.97 -7.91
CA VAL A 50 -51.92 -51.45 -8.48
C VAL A 50 -51.89 -49.95 -8.19
N VAL A 51 -51.21 -49.59 -7.10
CA VAL A 51 -50.86 -48.20 -6.82
C VAL A 51 -49.72 -47.83 -7.76
N LEU A 52 -49.98 -47.01 -8.77
CA LEU A 52 -48.94 -46.34 -9.57
C LEU A 52 -48.16 -45.40 -8.63
N ARG A 53 -47.08 -45.90 -8.01
CA ARG A 53 -46.08 -45.02 -7.39
C ARG A 53 -45.45 -44.19 -8.52
N ARG A 54 -45.52 -42.85 -8.42
CA ARG A 54 -44.68 -41.95 -9.24
C ARG A 54 -43.24 -42.43 -9.12
N GLN A 55 -42.70 -42.99 -10.20
CA GLN A 55 -41.43 -43.74 -10.20
C GLN A 55 -40.22 -42.90 -10.61
N PHE A 56 -40.41 -41.63 -10.95
CA PHE A 56 -39.30 -40.74 -11.32
C PHE A 56 -39.39 -39.47 -10.48
N PHE A 57 -38.54 -39.41 -9.46
CA PHE A 57 -38.23 -38.17 -8.76
C PHE A 57 -37.27 -37.36 -9.63
N SER A 58 -37.62 -36.12 -9.93
CA SER A 58 -36.70 -35.16 -10.58
C SER A 58 -36.31 -34.08 -9.58
N TRP A 59 -35.02 -33.71 -9.56
CA TRP A 59 -34.52 -32.62 -8.72
C TRP A 59 -35.13 -31.26 -9.09
N ASP A 60 -35.52 -31.08 -10.35
CA ASP A 60 -36.20 -29.87 -10.83
C ASP A 60 -37.58 -29.65 -10.16
N GLU A 61 -38.22 -30.70 -9.64
CA GLU A 61 -39.49 -30.59 -8.90
C GLU A 61 -39.27 -30.16 -7.45
N LEU A 62 -38.05 -30.29 -6.94
CA LEU A 62 -37.67 -29.96 -5.57
C LEU A 62 -37.10 -28.54 -5.51
N GLU A 63 -36.16 -28.22 -6.40
CA GLU A 63 -35.44 -26.94 -6.42
C GLU A 63 -36.35 -25.77 -6.80
N SER A 64 -36.18 -24.66 -6.09
CA SER A 64 -36.90 -23.41 -6.35
C SER A 64 -36.02 -22.23 -6.02
N THR A 65 -36.09 -21.17 -6.83
CA THR A 65 -35.40 -19.90 -6.54
C THR A 65 -36.04 -19.13 -5.38
N ASP A 66 -37.29 -19.45 -5.04
CA ASP A 66 -37.96 -18.98 -3.84
C ASP A 66 -37.72 -19.95 -2.67
N TYR A 67 -36.94 -19.50 -1.68
CA TYR A 67 -36.53 -20.31 -0.52
C TYR A 67 -37.71 -20.88 0.30
N PRO A 68 -38.78 -20.11 0.61
CA PRO A 68 -39.97 -20.67 1.26
C PRO A 68 -40.59 -21.86 0.51
N THR A 69 -40.73 -21.73 -0.81
CA THR A 69 -41.22 -22.82 -1.67
C THR A 69 -40.25 -24.00 -1.67
N TYR A 70 -38.94 -23.74 -1.76
CA TYR A 70 -37.93 -24.80 -1.71
C TYR A 70 -37.95 -25.58 -0.39
N ILE A 71 -38.03 -24.89 0.75
CA ILE A 71 -38.18 -25.50 2.08
C ILE A 71 -39.47 -26.34 2.16
N ALA A 72 -40.59 -25.83 1.62
CA ALA A 72 -41.84 -26.58 1.58
C ALA A 72 -41.73 -27.87 0.76
N ASN A 73 -41.05 -27.82 -0.39
CA ASN A 73 -40.78 -28.97 -1.24
C ASN A 73 -39.90 -30.02 -0.51
N LEU A 74 -38.84 -29.57 0.17
CA LEU A 74 -37.98 -30.43 1.01
C LEU A 74 -38.76 -31.12 2.14
N ARG A 75 -39.67 -30.39 2.79
CA ARG A 75 -40.55 -30.97 3.82
C ARG A 75 -41.54 -31.96 3.23
N ALA A 76 -42.07 -31.70 2.03
CA ALA A 76 -43.04 -32.57 1.35
C ALA A 76 -42.46 -33.97 1.06
N ILE A 77 -41.16 -34.06 0.80
CA ILE A 77 -40.45 -35.35 0.62
C ILE A 77 -39.96 -35.98 1.94
N ARG A 78 -40.33 -35.39 3.09
CA ARG A 78 -39.90 -35.81 4.44
C ARG A 78 -38.39 -35.74 4.68
N CYS A 79 -37.73 -34.72 4.11
CA CYS A 79 -36.35 -34.40 4.46
C CYS A 79 -36.26 -34.05 5.97
N PRO A 80 -35.27 -34.57 6.73
CA PRO A 80 -35.07 -34.20 8.13
C PRO A 80 -34.85 -32.68 8.29
N GLU A 81 -35.47 -32.05 9.30
CA GLU A 81 -35.36 -30.59 9.51
C GLU A 81 -33.91 -30.10 9.67
N GLN A 82 -33.03 -30.91 10.26
CA GLN A 82 -31.61 -30.59 10.34
C GLN A 82 -30.96 -30.53 8.96
N THR A 83 -31.28 -31.46 8.07
CA THR A 83 -30.78 -31.47 6.69
C THR A 83 -31.32 -30.29 5.89
N ILE A 84 -32.59 -29.92 6.08
CA ILE A 84 -33.17 -28.71 5.48
C ILE A 84 -32.40 -27.47 5.93
N ARG A 85 -32.15 -27.34 7.24
CA ARG A 85 -31.34 -26.25 7.81
C ARG A 85 -29.95 -26.20 7.17
N ASP A 86 -29.25 -27.33 7.07
CA ASP A 86 -27.91 -27.39 6.52
C ASP A 86 -27.86 -26.96 5.04
N ILE A 87 -28.82 -27.42 4.22
CA ILE A 87 -28.95 -27.04 2.81
C ILE A 87 -29.17 -25.53 2.67
N ILE A 88 -30.14 -24.98 3.41
CA ILE A 88 -30.52 -23.56 3.30
C ILE A 88 -29.40 -22.64 3.80
N ILE A 89 -28.73 -23.01 4.90
CA ILE A 89 -27.56 -22.27 5.40
C ILE A 89 -26.44 -22.26 4.35
N ALA A 90 -26.13 -23.41 3.74
CA ALA A 90 -25.09 -23.51 2.73
C ALA A 90 -25.40 -22.65 1.50
N GLU A 91 -26.62 -22.72 0.97
CA GLU A 91 -27.02 -21.94 -0.21
C GLU A 91 -27.01 -20.43 0.05
N ILE A 92 -27.55 -19.98 1.19
CA ILE A 92 -27.55 -18.55 1.52
C ILE A 92 -26.13 -18.05 1.76
N ASN A 93 -25.28 -18.84 2.42
CA ASN A 93 -23.87 -18.50 2.55
C ASN A 93 -23.18 -18.40 1.18
N ALA A 94 -23.45 -19.30 0.24
CA ALA A 94 -22.92 -19.23 -1.12
C ALA A 94 -23.42 -17.99 -1.88
N LEU A 95 -24.70 -17.65 -1.74
CA LEU A 95 -25.30 -16.44 -2.32
C LEU A 95 -24.62 -15.17 -1.78
N PHE A 96 -24.46 -15.06 -0.46
CA PHE A 96 -23.80 -13.89 0.14
C PHE A 96 -22.30 -13.87 -0.09
N ALA A 97 -21.62 -15.01 -0.20
CA ALA A 97 -20.23 -15.09 -0.62
C ALA A 97 -20.05 -14.55 -2.06
N LYS A 98 -20.97 -14.90 -2.97
CA LYS A 98 -20.99 -14.35 -4.33
C LYS A 98 -21.24 -12.84 -4.32
N ARG A 99 -22.22 -12.37 -3.54
CA ARG A 99 -22.50 -10.93 -3.39
C ARG A 99 -21.31 -10.17 -2.84
N LEU A 100 -20.65 -10.69 -1.80
CA LEU A 100 -19.42 -10.09 -1.27
C LEU A 100 -18.33 -10.02 -2.34
N ALA A 101 -18.10 -11.10 -3.09
CA ALA A 101 -17.11 -11.11 -4.16
C ALA A 101 -17.39 -10.12 -5.31
N THR A 102 -18.66 -9.74 -5.53
CA THR A 102 -19.05 -8.83 -6.61
C THR A 102 -19.31 -7.39 -6.18
N GLU A 103 -19.86 -7.17 -4.98
CA GLU A 103 -20.27 -5.84 -4.49
C GLU A 103 -19.19 -5.18 -3.64
N LEU A 104 -18.25 -5.94 -3.08
CA LEU A 104 -17.23 -5.42 -2.18
C LEU A 104 -16.01 -4.98 -2.99
N VAL A 105 -15.70 -3.69 -2.95
CA VAL A 105 -14.40 -3.18 -3.38
C VAL A 105 -13.51 -3.12 -2.15
N THR A 106 -12.52 -3.99 -2.09
CA THR A 106 -11.59 -4.04 -0.96
C THR A 106 -10.25 -3.37 -1.30
N PRO A 107 -9.47 -2.96 -0.29
CA PRO A 107 -8.12 -2.46 -0.54
C PRO A 107 -7.23 -3.46 -1.27
N GLU A 108 -7.45 -4.76 -1.08
CA GLU A 108 -6.70 -5.83 -1.77
C GLU A 108 -6.94 -5.83 -3.28
N GLN A 109 -8.06 -5.27 -3.75
CA GLN A 109 -8.31 -5.06 -5.18
C GLN A 109 -7.49 -3.92 -5.76
N GLN A 110 -7.04 -2.97 -4.92
CA GLN A 110 -6.06 -1.96 -5.29
C GLN A 110 -4.64 -2.52 -5.22
N TRP A 111 -4.43 -3.67 -5.87
CA TRP A 111 -3.19 -4.45 -5.78
C TRP A 111 -1.93 -3.72 -6.26
N TRP A 112 -2.08 -2.59 -6.95
CA TRP A 112 -0.99 -1.71 -7.38
C TRP A 112 -0.55 -0.73 -6.28
N ARG A 113 -1.37 -0.49 -5.26
CA ARG A 113 -1.05 0.43 -4.16
C ARG A 113 -0.20 -0.27 -3.11
N SER A 114 0.79 0.48 -2.63
CA SER A 114 1.67 0.02 -1.56
C SER A 114 1.07 0.18 -0.18
N GLU A 115 0.14 1.13 -0.02
CA GLU A 115 -0.63 1.37 1.20
C GLU A 115 -2.12 1.22 0.90
N PRO A 116 -2.87 0.47 1.72
CA PRO A 116 -4.30 0.30 1.51
C PRO A 116 -5.02 1.64 1.69
N ASP A 117 -5.89 2.00 0.75
CA ASP A 117 -6.71 3.19 0.90
C ASP A 117 -7.64 3.01 2.11
N THR A 118 -7.40 3.81 3.16
CA THR A 118 -8.16 3.72 4.41
C THR A 118 -9.64 4.04 4.23
N ASN A 119 -10.02 4.84 3.22
CA ASN A 119 -11.42 5.12 2.91
C ASN A 119 -12.09 3.91 2.28
N VAL A 120 -11.41 3.24 1.33
CA VAL A 120 -11.89 1.99 0.73
C VAL A 120 -11.98 0.89 1.78
N ALA A 121 -10.99 0.77 2.67
CA ALA A 121 -11.01 -0.19 3.77
C ALA A 121 -12.22 0.02 4.70
N ARG A 122 -12.51 1.28 5.05
CA ARG A 122 -13.69 1.63 5.87
C ARG A 122 -14.99 1.35 5.14
N ALA A 123 -15.11 1.73 3.86
CA ALA A 123 -16.30 1.47 3.06
C ALA A 123 -16.56 -0.04 2.91
N ALA A 124 -15.51 -0.83 2.65
CA ALA A 124 -15.59 -2.28 2.60
C ALA A 124 -16.06 -2.87 3.94
N ALA A 125 -15.50 -2.41 5.06
CA ALA A 125 -15.89 -2.87 6.38
C ALA A 125 -17.38 -2.57 6.70
N VAL A 126 -17.90 -1.42 6.26
CA VAL A 126 -19.32 -1.07 6.39
C VAL A 126 -20.18 -2.00 5.54
N LYS A 127 -19.87 -2.14 4.25
CA LYS A 127 -20.64 -2.97 3.31
C LYS A 127 -20.66 -4.45 3.70
N MET A 128 -19.54 -4.97 4.22
CA MET A 128 -19.44 -6.33 4.75
C MET A 128 -20.40 -6.53 5.93
N ARG A 129 -20.49 -5.57 6.86
CA ARG A 129 -21.43 -5.63 7.99
C ARG A 129 -22.89 -5.57 7.53
N GLU A 130 -23.20 -4.71 6.56
CA GLU A 130 -24.55 -4.62 5.98
C GLU A 130 -25.00 -5.96 5.39
N LEU A 131 -24.14 -6.58 4.56
CA LEU A 131 -24.43 -7.89 3.96
C LEU A 131 -24.53 -9.00 5.01
N ASP A 132 -23.71 -8.95 6.07
CA ASP A 132 -23.82 -9.89 7.18
C ASP A 132 -25.14 -9.74 7.94
N VAL A 133 -25.63 -8.51 8.15
CA VAL A 133 -26.94 -8.26 8.77
C VAL A 133 -28.06 -8.78 7.86
N GLU A 134 -28.05 -8.44 6.57
CA GLU A 134 -29.03 -8.94 5.60
C GLU A 134 -29.08 -10.47 5.57
N ARG A 135 -27.92 -11.12 5.59
CA ARG A 135 -27.79 -12.58 5.63
C ARG A 135 -28.44 -13.16 6.88
N ARG A 136 -28.13 -12.61 8.06
CA ARG A 136 -28.67 -13.07 9.34
C ARG A 136 -30.19 -12.84 9.43
N GLU A 137 -30.69 -11.73 8.91
CA GLU A 137 -32.11 -11.44 8.84
C GLU A 137 -32.84 -12.42 7.93
N LEU A 138 -32.26 -12.74 6.77
CA LEU A 138 -32.82 -13.73 5.84
C LEU A 138 -32.86 -15.14 6.47
N LEU A 139 -31.77 -15.57 7.11
CA LEU A 139 -31.70 -16.85 7.80
C LEU A 139 -32.69 -16.92 8.97
N THR A 140 -32.76 -15.88 9.79
CA THR A 140 -33.73 -15.76 10.89
C THR A 140 -35.17 -15.84 10.38
N ARG A 141 -35.48 -15.21 9.25
CA ARG A 141 -36.80 -15.26 8.62
C ARG A 141 -37.19 -16.65 8.12
N LEU A 142 -36.24 -17.39 7.56
CA LEU A 142 -36.49 -18.70 6.94
C LEU A 142 -36.45 -19.86 7.93
N LEU A 143 -35.56 -19.80 8.92
CA LEU A 143 -35.24 -20.92 9.82
C LEU A 143 -35.59 -20.63 11.29
N GLY A 144 -36.03 -19.41 11.62
CA GLY A 144 -36.30 -18.96 13.00
C GLY A 144 -35.07 -18.39 13.69
N PRO A 145 -35.21 -17.71 14.85
CA PRO A 145 -34.12 -17.02 15.56
C PRO A 145 -33.03 -17.96 16.10
N ASP A 146 -33.36 -19.23 16.32
CA ASP A 146 -32.46 -20.25 16.86
C ASP A 146 -31.69 -21.01 15.75
N TRP A 147 -31.63 -20.45 14.54
CA TRP A 147 -30.90 -21.08 13.43
C TRP A 147 -29.39 -21.20 13.72
N GLU A 148 -28.85 -20.36 14.62
CA GLU A 148 -27.45 -20.39 15.08
C GLU A 148 -27.19 -21.47 16.15
N THR A 149 -28.23 -22.01 16.80
CA THR A 149 -28.12 -22.86 17.99
C THR A 149 -28.11 -24.36 17.69
N GLY A 150 -28.43 -24.75 16.46
CA GLY A 150 -28.31 -26.13 16.01
C GLY A 150 -26.83 -26.49 15.83
N ASP A 151 -26.46 -27.70 16.26
CA ASP A 151 -25.12 -28.30 16.19
C ASP A 151 -24.43 -27.82 14.91
N MET A 152 -23.64 -26.75 15.05
CA MET A 152 -23.04 -26.12 13.89
C MET A 152 -22.14 -27.21 13.35
N ILE A 153 -22.47 -27.74 12.17
CA ILE A 153 -21.43 -28.23 11.29
C ILE A 153 -20.50 -27.03 11.20
N SER A 154 -19.45 -27.08 12.03
CA SER A 154 -18.20 -26.44 11.75
C SER A 154 -17.78 -27.11 10.46
N LEU A 155 -18.39 -26.69 9.33
CA LEU A 155 -17.79 -26.82 8.03
C LEU A 155 -16.41 -26.31 8.32
N PRO A 156 -15.37 -27.18 8.28
CA PRO A 156 -14.05 -26.76 8.67
C PRO A 156 -13.83 -25.51 7.82
N ARG A 157 -13.82 -24.32 8.45
CA ARG A 157 -13.30 -23.16 7.74
C ARG A 157 -11.92 -23.65 7.38
N PRO A 158 -11.56 -23.72 6.07
CA PRO A 158 -10.26 -24.23 5.71
C PRO A 158 -9.27 -23.52 6.62
N SER A 159 -8.52 -24.31 7.41
CA SER A 159 -7.73 -23.79 8.54
C SER A 159 -6.67 -22.79 8.09
N ARG A 160 -6.53 -22.64 6.77
CA ARG A 160 -5.74 -21.67 6.05
C ARG A 160 -6.70 -20.86 5.18
N PRO A 161 -6.84 -19.54 5.37
CA PRO A 161 -7.56 -18.73 4.40
C PRO A 161 -6.88 -18.89 3.05
N GLY A 162 -7.65 -19.29 2.04
CA GLY A 162 -7.14 -19.47 0.69
C GLY A 162 -6.75 -18.16 0.03
N VAL A 163 -6.13 -18.25 -1.15
CA VAL A 163 -5.86 -17.08 -1.98
C VAL A 163 -7.20 -16.46 -2.38
N VAL A 164 -7.38 -15.17 -2.09
CA VAL A 164 -8.65 -14.47 -2.33
C VAL A 164 -8.79 -14.15 -3.82
N LEU A 165 -9.40 -15.05 -4.59
CA LEU A 165 -9.60 -14.87 -6.03
C LEU A 165 -10.85 -14.00 -6.31
N ASP A 166 -10.67 -12.68 -6.34
CA ASP A 166 -11.74 -11.70 -6.53
C ASP A 166 -11.50 -10.76 -7.73
N GLY A 167 -12.36 -9.75 -7.87
CA GLY A 167 -12.28 -8.78 -8.97
C GLY A 167 -12.75 -9.32 -10.33
N PRO A 168 -12.65 -8.51 -11.40
CA PRO A 168 -13.31 -8.80 -12.69
C PRO A 168 -12.69 -9.95 -13.47
N VAL A 169 -11.44 -10.34 -13.17
CA VAL A 169 -10.73 -11.41 -13.87
C VAL A 169 -10.70 -12.69 -13.03
N LEU A 170 -10.20 -12.64 -11.79
CA LEU A 170 -10.06 -13.84 -10.95
C LEU A 170 -11.38 -14.22 -10.26
N GLY A 171 -12.23 -13.25 -9.93
CA GLY A 171 -13.55 -13.49 -9.34
C GLY A 171 -14.51 -14.25 -10.27
N ASN A 172 -14.35 -14.09 -11.59
CA ASN A 172 -15.18 -14.74 -12.61
C ASN A 172 -14.67 -16.12 -13.05
N LEU A 173 -13.62 -16.66 -12.41
CA LEU A 173 -13.13 -18.01 -12.70
C LEU A 173 -14.17 -19.08 -12.32
N PRO A 174 -14.31 -20.17 -13.11
CA PRO A 174 -15.07 -21.34 -12.71
C PRO A 174 -14.58 -21.94 -11.39
N ASP A 175 -15.48 -22.55 -10.61
CA ASP A 175 -15.14 -23.07 -9.28
C ASP A 175 -14.07 -24.17 -9.31
N ASP A 176 -14.07 -25.02 -10.33
CA ASP A 176 -13.04 -26.05 -10.54
C ASP A 176 -11.66 -25.43 -10.82
N VAL A 177 -11.62 -24.28 -11.49
CA VAL A 177 -10.39 -23.54 -11.77
C VAL A 177 -9.90 -22.87 -10.49
N LYS A 178 -10.79 -22.23 -9.73
CA LYS A 178 -10.45 -21.63 -8.42
C LYS A 178 -9.87 -22.67 -7.46
N GLN A 179 -10.50 -23.84 -7.38
CA GLN A 179 -10.01 -24.93 -6.54
C GLN A 179 -8.61 -25.40 -6.96
N ARG A 180 -8.38 -25.58 -8.27
CA ARG A 180 -7.04 -25.95 -8.78
C ARG A 180 -5.98 -24.90 -8.48
N VAL A 181 -6.30 -23.61 -8.60
CA VAL A 181 -5.39 -22.50 -8.25
C VAL A 181 -5.07 -22.50 -6.76
N GLU A 182 -6.07 -22.73 -5.91
CA GLU A 182 -5.90 -22.84 -4.46
C GLU A 182 -4.97 -24.02 -4.11
N ASP A 183 -5.21 -25.19 -4.70
CA ASP A 183 -4.39 -26.38 -4.47
C ASP A 183 -2.93 -26.15 -4.89
N ILE A 184 -2.69 -25.48 -6.03
CA ILE A 184 -1.34 -25.08 -6.47
C ILE A 184 -0.70 -24.14 -5.46
N SER A 185 -1.45 -23.18 -4.93
CA SER A 185 -0.97 -22.18 -3.97
C SER A 185 -0.58 -22.81 -2.64
N VAL A 186 -1.40 -23.75 -2.15
CA VAL A 186 -1.11 -24.54 -0.94
C VAL A 186 0.15 -25.37 -1.13
N ARG A 187 0.27 -26.14 -2.22
CA ARG A 187 1.46 -26.93 -2.51
C ARG A 187 2.71 -26.07 -2.66
N SER A 188 2.60 -24.92 -3.32
CA SER A 188 3.70 -23.96 -3.44
C SER A 188 4.21 -23.51 -2.08
N ARG A 189 3.29 -23.12 -1.18
CA ARG A 189 3.62 -22.67 0.18
C ARG A 189 4.27 -23.79 0.99
N GLU A 190 3.75 -25.01 0.88
CA GLU A 190 4.31 -26.18 1.57
C GLU A 190 5.71 -26.52 1.07
N ARG A 191 5.96 -26.53 -0.26
CA ARG A 191 7.31 -26.73 -0.81
C ARG A 191 8.29 -25.67 -0.29
N MET A 192 7.88 -24.41 -0.27
CA MET A 192 8.72 -23.32 0.21
C MET A 192 9.01 -23.44 1.70
N GLN A 193 8.00 -23.75 2.52
CA GLN A 193 8.16 -23.95 3.95
C GLN A 193 9.07 -25.14 4.25
N GLN A 194 8.89 -26.27 3.55
CA GLN A 194 9.74 -27.45 3.69
C GLN A 194 11.21 -27.14 3.38
N TYR A 195 11.48 -26.35 2.34
CA TYR A 195 12.85 -25.92 2.02
C TYR A 195 13.43 -25.04 3.13
N VAL A 196 12.67 -24.05 3.62
CA VAL A 196 13.10 -23.15 4.70
C VAL A 196 13.37 -23.92 5.99
N ASP A 197 12.48 -24.83 6.37
CA ASP A 197 12.60 -25.66 7.57
C ASP A 197 13.81 -26.61 7.49
N ALA A 198 14.06 -27.19 6.32
CA ALA A 198 15.23 -28.04 6.08
C ALA A 198 16.54 -27.25 6.22
N GLN A 199 16.63 -26.07 5.59
CA GLN A 199 17.81 -25.19 5.70
C GLN A 199 18.03 -24.74 7.15
N ALA A 200 16.95 -24.37 7.86
CA ALA A 200 17.01 -23.97 9.26
C ALA A 200 17.47 -25.12 10.18
N ALA A 201 17.01 -26.35 9.95
CA ALA A 201 17.43 -27.53 10.71
C ALA A 201 18.91 -27.87 10.50
N GLU A 202 19.44 -27.61 9.30
CA GLU A 202 20.85 -27.81 8.95
C GLU A 202 21.75 -26.60 9.28
N GLY A 203 21.17 -25.48 9.74
CA GLY A 203 21.90 -24.24 10.03
C GLY A 203 22.52 -23.59 8.80
N GLN A 204 21.97 -23.87 7.62
CA GLN A 204 22.46 -23.38 6.34
C GLN A 204 21.68 -22.14 5.86
N PRO A 205 22.31 -21.21 5.12
CA PRO A 205 21.63 -20.05 4.58
C PRO A 205 20.69 -20.45 3.43
N LEU A 206 19.62 -19.67 3.23
CA LEU A 206 18.72 -19.86 2.09
C LEU A 206 19.43 -19.51 0.78
N ASP A 207 19.38 -20.42 -0.20
CA ASP A 207 19.91 -20.21 -1.55
C ASP A 207 18.86 -19.49 -2.41
N PRO A 208 19.15 -18.25 -2.87
CA PRO A 208 18.20 -17.50 -3.69
C PRO A 208 17.90 -18.18 -5.03
N ALA A 209 18.83 -18.93 -5.62
CA ALA A 209 18.61 -19.62 -6.88
C ALA A 209 17.59 -20.76 -6.73
N VAL A 210 17.61 -21.46 -5.58
CA VAL A 210 16.61 -22.50 -5.26
C VAL A 210 15.23 -21.88 -5.05
N LEU A 211 15.15 -20.76 -4.32
CA LEU A 211 13.90 -20.04 -4.12
C LEU A 211 13.30 -19.55 -5.45
N ALA A 212 14.13 -19.03 -6.35
CA ALA A 212 13.71 -18.59 -7.67
C ALA A 212 13.15 -19.76 -8.51
N GLU A 213 13.79 -20.93 -8.47
CA GLU A 213 13.31 -22.11 -9.19
C GLU A 213 11.97 -22.63 -8.61
N LEU A 214 11.81 -22.65 -7.29
CA LEU A 214 10.52 -23.01 -6.65
C LEU A 214 9.38 -22.08 -7.10
N ARG A 215 9.64 -20.77 -7.18
CA ARG A 215 8.66 -19.79 -7.68
C ARG A 215 8.34 -20.01 -9.16
N LYS A 216 9.35 -20.30 -9.97
CA LYS A 216 9.20 -20.59 -11.41
C LYS A 216 8.36 -21.86 -11.64
N GLN A 217 8.57 -22.90 -10.85
CA GLN A 217 7.73 -24.12 -10.89
C GLN A 217 6.25 -23.79 -10.59
N THR A 218 5.99 -22.99 -9.55
CA THR A 218 4.62 -22.55 -9.23
C THR A 218 3.99 -21.75 -10.37
N ARG A 219 4.76 -20.84 -11.02
CA ARG A 219 4.28 -20.11 -12.20
C ARG A 219 3.90 -21.05 -13.35
N GLN A 220 4.67 -22.11 -13.59
CA GLN A 220 4.40 -23.10 -14.64
C GLN A 220 3.14 -23.92 -14.33
N GLU A 221 2.96 -24.34 -13.07
CA GLU A 221 1.73 -25.02 -12.63
C GLU A 221 0.50 -24.12 -12.83
N LEU A 222 0.59 -22.85 -12.43
CA LEU A 222 -0.50 -21.88 -12.63
C LEU A 222 -0.79 -21.65 -14.12
N ALA A 223 0.24 -21.57 -14.97
CA ALA A 223 0.09 -21.41 -16.42
C ALA A 223 -0.60 -22.60 -17.12
N SER A 224 -0.63 -23.78 -16.48
CA SER A 224 -1.37 -24.94 -17.00
C SER A 224 -2.88 -24.87 -16.72
N VAL A 225 -3.30 -24.01 -15.79
CA VAL A 225 -4.69 -23.87 -15.33
C VAL A 225 -5.30 -22.53 -15.75
N LEU A 226 -4.50 -21.47 -15.74
CA LEU A 226 -4.92 -20.10 -16.04
C LEU A 226 -4.54 -19.71 -17.47
N THR A 227 -5.43 -18.96 -18.13
CA THR A 227 -5.10 -18.29 -19.39
C THR A 227 -4.07 -17.18 -19.16
N PRO A 228 -3.34 -16.69 -20.20
CA PRO A 228 -2.32 -15.66 -20.01
C PRO A 228 -2.81 -14.38 -19.29
N PRO A 229 -4.00 -13.81 -19.61
CA PRO A 229 -4.52 -12.65 -18.88
C PRO A 229 -4.88 -12.95 -17.42
N GLN A 230 -5.38 -14.15 -17.13
CA GLN A 230 -5.72 -14.57 -15.76
C GLN A 230 -4.45 -14.82 -14.93
N LEU A 231 -3.43 -15.43 -15.54
CA LEU A 231 -2.13 -15.63 -14.91
C LEU A 231 -1.48 -14.28 -14.58
N GLU A 232 -1.50 -13.33 -15.51
CA GLU A 232 -0.97 -12.00 -15.25
C GLU A 232 -1.67 -11.33 -14.06
N GLU A 233 -3.01 -11.33 -14.03
CA GLU A 233 -3.76 -10.74 -12.91
C GLU A 233 -3.42 -11.43 -11.58
N TYR A 234 -3.27 -12.76 -11.60
CA TYR A 234 -2.82 -13.51 -10.43
C TYR A 234 -1.41 -13.08 -9.99
N LEU A 235 -0.47 -12.93 -10.93
CA LEU A 235 0.91 -12.56 -10.62
C LEU A 235 1.03 -11.12 -10.12
N LEU A 236 0.26 -10.17 -10.65
CA LEU A 236 0.21 -8.78 -10.17
C LEU A 236 -0.20 -8.70 -8.69
N ARG A 237 -1.03 -9.63 -8.24
CA ARG A 237 -1.54 -9.68 -6.86
C ARG A 237 -0.66 -10.49 -5.92
N TYR A 238 -0.19 -11.65 -6.35
CA TYR A 238 0.41 -12.65 -5.43
C TYR A 238 1.86 -13.02 -5.73
N SER A 239 2.47 -12.52 -6.82
CA SER A 239 3.87 -12.83 -7.08
C SER A 239 4.81 -11.99 -6.21
N GLN A 240 5.96 -12.56 -5.87
CA GLN A 240 6.99 -11.86 -5.11
C GLN A 240 7.63 -10.71 -5.91
N ASN A 241 7.68 -10.78 -7.25
CA ASN A 241 8.10 -9.64 -8.09
C ASN A 241 7.12 -8.46 -7.96
N ALA A 242 5.82 -8.72 -7.94
CA ALA A 242 4.82 -7.67 -7.73
C ALA A 242 4.87 -7.12 -6.30
N GLU A 243 5.13 -7.97 -5.31
CA GLU A 243 5.35 -7.52 -3.93
C GLU A 243 6.61 -6.65 -3.79
N ALA A 244 7.72 -7.05 -4.42
CA ALA A 244 8.96 -6.28 -4.46
C ALA A 244 8.74 -4.93 -5.16
N LEU A 245 8.01 -4.91 -6.28
CA LEU A 245 7.65 -3.68 -6.96
C LEU A 245 6.81 -2.76 -6.05
N ARG A 246 5.78 -3.29 -5.37
CA ARG A 246 5.01 -2.53 -4.37
C ARG A 246 5.90 -1.98 -3.26
N ALA A 247 6.85 -2.77 -2.76
CA ALA A 247 7.77 -2.32 -1.72
C ALA A 247 8.63 -1.15 -2.20
N THR A 248 9.23 -1.26 -3.40
CA THR A 248 9.98 -0.16 -4.02
C THR A 248 9.12 1.09 -4.18
N LEU A 249 7.92 0.97 -4.75
CA LEU A 249 7.03 2.12 -4.92
C LEU A 249 6.58 2.74 -3.59
N ARG A 250 6.49 1.94 -2.52
CA ARG A 250 6.22 2.44 -1.15
C ARG A 250 7.34 3.36 -0.67
N GLU A 251 8.59 2.96 -0.89
CA GLU A 251 9.76 3.73 -0.48
C GLU A 251 9.84 5.08 -1.21
N LEU A 252 9.27 5.16 -2.41
CA LEU A 252 9.23 6.38 -3.20
C LEU A 252 8.19 7.41 -2.74
N GLN A 253 7.30 7.10 -1.78
CA GLN A 253 6.29 7.94 -1.07
C GLN A 253 5.41 8.87 -1.93
N TYR A 254 6.00 9.71 -2.76
CA TYR A 254 5.39 10.67 -3.67
C TYR A 254 5.19 10.14 -5.09
N PHE A 255 5.58 8.88 -5.36
CA PHE A 255 5.30 8.23 -6.64
C PHE A 255 3.90 7.59 -6.64
N ASP A 256 2.87 8.37 -7.00
CA ASP A 256 1.49 7.86 -7.10
C ASP A 256 1.30 7.05 -8.40
N ALA A 257 1.69 5.77 -8.36
CA ALA A 257 1.57 4.87 -9.51
C ALA A 257 0.11 4.53 -9.83
N THR A 258 -0.29 4.73 -11.07
CA THR A 258 -1.57 4.24 -11.60
C THR A 258 -1.56 2.71 -11.76
N PRO A 259 -2.73 2.04 -11.75
CA PRO A 259 -2.82 0.61 -12.03
C PRO A 259 -2.17 0.23 -13.37
N GLU A 260 -2.31 1.10 -14.38
CA GLU A 260 -1.76 0.93 -15.71
C GLU A 260 -0.23 1.05 -15.71
N GLU A 261 0.33 2.05 -15.02
CA GLU A 261 1.78 2.19 -14.84
C GLU A 261 2.36 0.99 -14.10
N PHE A 262 1.75 0.57 -12.99
CA PHE A 262 2.22 -0.62 -12.26
C PHE A 262 2.22 -1.85 -13.15
N ARG A 263 1.11 -2.09 -13.87
CA ARG A 263 1.00 -3.23 -14.79
C ARG A 263 2.02 -3.14 -15.92
N ALA A 264 2.27 -1.95 -16.46
CA ALA A 264 3.26 -1.72 -17.50
C ALA A 264 4.68 -2.02 -17.01
N ILE A 265 5.05 -1.51 -15.82
CA ILE A 265 6.34 -1.80 -15.18
C ILE A 265 6.48 -3.32 -14.97
N PHE A 266 5.50 -3.94 -14.33
CA PHE A 266 5.52 -5.36 -14.04
C PHE A 266 5.70 -6.21 -15.30
N ARG A 267 4.90 -5.95 -16.35
CA ARG A 267 5.04 -6.65 -17.64
C ARG A 267 6.42 -6.47 -18.27
N ALA A 268 7.00 -5.29 -18.14
CA ALA A 268 8.30 -4.96 -18.73
C ALA A 268 9.47 -5.59 -17.96
N THR A 269 9.37 -5.74 -16.63
CA THR A 269 10.49 -6.19 -15.79
C THR A 269 10.38 -7.63 -15.29
N ASP A 270 9.18 -8.23 -15.19
CA ASP A 270 8.98 -9.51 -14.48
C ASP A 270 9.91 -10.65 -14.95
N ASN A 271 10.08 -10.83 -16.26
CA ASN A 271 10.97 -11.86 -16.79
C ASN A 271 12.47 -11.53 -16.58
N LEU A 272 12.83 -10.25 -16.55
CA LEU A 272 14.19 -9.81 -16.26
C LEU A 272 14.50 -10.02 -14.77
N ASP A 273 13.55 -9.66 -13.90
CA ASP A 273 13.63 -9.85 -12.46
C ASP A 273 13.81 -11.33 -12.10
N GLN A 274 13.05 -12.23 -12.75
CA GLN A 274 13.23 -13.67 -12.58
C GLN A 274 14.65 -14.17 -12.93
N GLN A 275 15.24 -13.65 -14.01
CA GLN A 275 16.59 -14.02 -14.42
C GLN A 275 17.65 -13.44 -13.49
N ILE A 276 17.45 -12.21 -13.01
CA ILE A 276 18.32 -11.56 -12.02
C ILE A 276 18.31 -12.37 -10.72
N GLU A 277 17.15 -12.77 -10.23
CA GLU A 277 17.02 -13.59 -9.03
C GLU A 277 17.65 -14.98 -9.17
N ALA A 278 17.50 -15.63 -10.32
CA ALA A 278 18.11 -16.94 -10.58
C ALA A 278 19.65 -16.91 -10.59
N LEU A 279 20.23 -15.74 -10.85
CA LEU A 279 21.67 -15.49 -10.82
C LEU A 279 22.13 -14.87 -9.49
N ALA A 280 21.22 -14.53 -8.58
CA ALA A 280 21.57 -13.96 -7.28
C ALA A 280 22.47 -14.94 -6.50
N GLY A 281 23.49 -14.40 -5.83
CA GLY A 281 24.46 -15.20 -5.08
C GLY A 281 25.58 -15.85 -5.91
N ARG A 282 25.49 -15.86 -7.25
CA ARG A 282 26.59 -16.34 -8.11
C ARG A 282 27.71 -15.30 -8.21
N THR A 283 28.95 -15.72 -8.01
CA THR A 283 30.11 -14.81 -7.93
C THR A 283 31.09 -14.93 -9.10
N ASP A 284 30.85 -15.85 -10.03
CA ASP A 284 31.71 -16.04 -11.19
C ASP A 284 31.66 -14.84 -12.15
N PRO A 285 32.77 -14.53 -12.86
CA PRO A 285 32.84 -13.35 -13.73
C PRO A 285 31.77 -13.32 -14.84
N ASN A 286 31.38 -14.48 -15.36
CA ASN A 286 30.37 -14.58 -16.41
C ASN A 286 28.97 -14.25 -15.87
N SER A 287 28.59 -14.81 -14.71
CA SER A 287 27.33 -14.46 -14.04
C SER A 287 27.26 -12.98 -13.67
N ARG A 288 28.37 -12.37 -13.23
CA ARG A 288 28.43 -10.93 -12.96
C ARG A 288 28.19 -10.07 -14.21
N ALA A 289 28.87 -10.39 -15.31
CA ALA A 289 28.65 -9.68 -16.58
C ALA A 289 27.21 -9.85 -17.09
N GLN A 290 26.63 -11.05 -16.92
CA GLN A 290 25.24 -11.32 -17.27
C GLN A 290 24.26 -10.52 -16.39
N LEU A 291 24.47 -10.47 -15.07
CA LEU A 291 23.68 -9.66 -14.13
C LEU A 291 23.69 -8.18 -14.52
N GLU A 292 24.87 -7.60 -14.78
CA GLU A 292 24.98 -6.21 -15.25
C GLU A 292 24.22 -5.98 -16.56
N SER A 293 24.27 -6.94 -17.49
CA SER A 293 23.53 -6.85 -18.75
C SER A 293 22.01 -6.88 -18.53
N LEU A 294 21.52 -7.72 -17.61
CA LEU A 294 20.10 -7.82 -17.28
C LEU A 294 19.61 -6.58 -16.55
N GLN A 295 20.42 -6.00 -15.65
CA GLN A 295 20.12 -4.75 -14.98
C GLN A 295 19.97 -3.61 -15.99
N ARG A 296 20.90 -3.46 -16.94
CA ARG A 296 20.79 -2.45 -18.01
C ARG A 296 19.54 -2.64 -18.87
N GLN A 297 19.19 -3.89 -19.21
CA GLN A 297 17.97 -4.19 -19.94
C GLN A 297 16.72 -3.84 -19.13
N ARG A 298 16.73 -4.12 -17.83
CA ARG A 298 15.64 -3.80 -16.91
C ARG A 298 15.41 -2.30 -16.81
N ASP A 299 16.48 -1.51 -16.69
CA ASP A 299 16.39 -0.04 -16.62
C ASP A 299 15.84 0.54 -17.94
N GLN A 300 16.27 0.01 -19.08
CA GLN A 300 15.74 0.41 -20.38
C GLN A 300 14.26 0.03 -20.54
N ALA A 301 13.87 -1.16 -20.09
CA ALA A 301 12.49 -1.62 -20.13
C ALA A 301 11.59 -0.74 -19.23
N LEU A 302 12.08 -0.40 -18.04
CA LEU A 302 11.41 0.50 -17.10
C LEU A 302 11.22 1.91 -17.69
N ARG A 303 12.27 2.48 -18.31
CA ARG A 303 12.20 3.77 -18.99
C ARG A 303 11.19 3.77 -20.14
N THR A 304 11.10 2.65 -20.88
CA THR A 304 10.14 2.51 -21.98
C THR A 304 8.70 2.38 -21.45
N ALA A 305 8.51 1.66 -20.35
CA ALA A 305 7.18 1.44 -19.74
C ALA A 305 6.60 2.72 -19.12
N LEU A 306 7.43 3.52 -18.46
CA LEU A 306 7.02 4.77 -17.82
C LEU A 306 7.01 5.96 -18.78
N GLY A 307 7.83 5.94 -19.83
CA GLY A 307 8.12 7.12 -20.63
C GLY A 307 9.17 8.02 -19.98
N GLN A 308 9.68 8.99 -20.74
CA GLN A 308 10.87 9.75 -20.36
C GLN A 308 10.68 10.56 -19.06
N GLU A 309 9.66 11.40 -19.02
CA GLU A 309 9.42 12.33 -17.91
C GLU A 309 9.12 11.59 -16.61
N ARG A 310 8.24 10.59 -16.67
CA ARG A 310 7.87 9.78 -15.52
C ARG A 310 9.02 8.91 -15.00
N TYR A 311 9.88 8.44 -15.89
CA TYR A 311 11.10 7.73 -15.50
C TYR A 311 12.12 8.66 -14.81
N GLU A 312 12.24 9.92 -15.25
CA GLU A 312 13.09 10.90 -14.56
C GLU A 312 12.58 11.18 -13.15
N GLU A 313 11.28 11.35 -12.96
CA GLU A 313 10.67 11.49 -11.64
C GLU A 313 10.88 10.25 -10.77
N TYR A 314 10.66 9.06 -11.32
CA TYR A 314 10.95 7.78 -10.66
C TYR A 314 12.40 7.74 -10.18
N MET A 315 13.37 8.12 -11.02
CA MET A 315 14.79 8.15 -10.66
C MET A 315 15.11 9.18 -9.58
N LEU A 316 14.56 10.39 -9.69
CA LEU A 316 14.77 11.46 -8.69
C LEU A 316 14.26 11.04 -7.31
N LEU A 317 13.12 10.35 -7.24
CA LEU A 317 12.55 9.88 -5.96
C LEU A 317 13.39 8.82 -5.25
N HIS A 318 14.35 8.18 -5.92
CA HIS A 318 15.33 7.32 -5.24
C HIS A 318 16.35 8.13 -4.42
N ASP A 319 16.55 9.42 -4.75
CA ASP A 319 17.43 10.31 -4.00
C ASP A 319 16.74 10.78 -2.70
N PRO A 320 17.30 10.50 -1.51
CA PRO A 320 16.76 11.01 -0.24
C PRO A 320 16.63 12.54 -0.19
N LEU A 321 17.53 13.28 -0.86
CA LEU A 321 17.48 14.76 -0.89
C LEU A 321 16.26 15.26 -1.67
N TYR A 322 15.91 14.57 -2.77
CA TYR A 322 14.73 14.94 -3.55
C TYR A 322 13.44 14.61 -2.78
N ARG A 323 13.38 13.47 -2.08
CA ARG A 323 12.23 13.14 -1.21
C ARG A 323 12.05 14.16 -0.07
N ALA A 324 13.15 14.64 0.51
CA ALA A 324 13.08 15.72 1.51
C ALA A 324 12.58 17.04 0.90
N ALA A 325 13.02 17.38 -0.31
CA ALA A 325 12.54 18.55 -1.04
C ALA A 325 11.04 18.46 -1.37
N MET A 326 10.56 17.29 -1.82
CA MET A 326 9.14 17.01 -2.04
C MET A 326 8.31 17.17 -0.76
N ALA A 327 8.82 16.67 0.37
CA ALA A 327 8.15 16.81 1.67
C ALA A 327 7.95 18.31 2.03
N SER A 328 9.02 19.11 1.97
CA SER A 328 8.95 20.54 2.27
C SER A 328 8.02 21.29 1.31
N ALA A 329 8.06 20.95 0.01
CA ALA A 329 7.19 21.54 -1.00
C ALA A 329 5.71 21.21 -0.74
N GLN A 330 5.39 19.97 -0.34
CA GLN A 330 4.02 19.57 0.02
C GLN A 330 3.53 20.27 1.29
N GLU A 331 4.36 20.40 2.32
CA GLU A 331 4.03 21.13 3.56
C GLU A 331 3.70 22.60 3.29
N ALA A 332 4.40 23.22 2.33
CA ALA A 332 4.15 24.59 1.90
C ALA A 332 2.97 24.73 0.91
N GLY A 333 2.35 23.63 0.48
CA GLY A 333 1.28 23.64 -0.52
C GLY A 333 1.72 23.98 -1.94
N THR A 334 3.02 23.85 -2.25
CA THR A 334 3.64 24.19 -3.54
C THR A 334 4.48 23.03 -4.08
N PRO A 335 3.88 21.86 -4.41
CA PRO A 335 4.62 20.66 -4.78
C PRO A 335 5.54 20.85 -6.01
N GLU A 336 5.15 21.71 -6.96
CA GLU A 336 5.97 22.13 -8.10
C GLU A 336 7.33 22.77 -7.73
N ALA A 337 7.48 23.32 -6.52
CA ALA A 337 8.74 23.90 -6.05
C ALA A 337 9.80 22.84 -5.69
N ALA A 338 9.43 21.57 -5.56
CA ALA A 338 10.32 20.52 -5.07
C ALA A 338 11.62 20.39 -5.88
N ARG A 339 11.55 20.52 -7.21
CA ARG A 339 12.75 20.45 -8.06
C ARG A 339 13.70 21.61 -7.81
N ALA A 340 13.17 22.83 -7.64
CA ALA A 340 13.99 23.99 -7.31
C ALA A 340 14.64 23.84 -5.92
N ILE A 341 13.87 23.39 -4.92
CA ILE A 341 14.37 23.12 -3.56
C ILE A 341 15.47 22.05 -3.60
N TYR A 342 15.30 21.00 -4.40
CA TYR A 342 16.31 19.96 -4.59
C TYR A 342 17.60 20.53 -5.17
N GLU A 343 17.53 21.32 -6.24
CA GLU A 343 18.69 21.94 -6.88
C GLU A 343 19.42 22.91 -5.93
N ILE A 344 18.66 23.69 -5.13
CA ILE A 344 19.21 24.56 -4.08
C ILE A 344 19.96 23.73 -3.02
N ASN A 345 19.37 22.64 -2.56
CA ASN A 345 19.97 21.76 -1.55
C ASN A 345 21.23 21.08 -2.08
N LEU A 346 21.23 20.64 -3.34
CA LEU A 346 22.40 20.04 -4.00
C LEU A 346 23.55 21.05 -4.10
N ALA A 347 23.28 22.25 -4.63
CA ALA A 347 24.28 23.31 -4.74
C ALA A 347 24.81 23.75 -3.36
N THR A 348 23.96 23.75 -2.33
CA THR A 348 24.39 24.07 -0.96
C THR A 348 25.29 22.96 -0.39
N ALA A 349 24.99 21.69 -0.67
CA ALA A 349 25.83 20.58 -0.23
C ALA A 349 27.23 20.64 -0.85
N GLU A 350 27.32 20.98 -2.14
CA GLU A 350 28.60 21.24 -2.82
C GLU A 350 29.35 22.41 -2.17
N GLU A 351 28.67 23.50 -1.85
CA GLU A 351 29.29 24.66 -1.19
C GLU A 351 29.79 24.33 0.22
N PHE A 352 29.02 23.60 1.01
CA PHE A 352 29.48 23.11 2.31
C PHE A 352 30.72 22.22 2.17
N ALA A 353 30.76 21.34 1.17
CA ALA A 353 31.95 20.53 0.90
C ALA A 353 33.16 21.41 0.53
N ARG A 354 32.98 22.46 -0.28
CA ARG A 354 34.05 23.42 -0.61
C ARG A 354 34.57 24.16 0.62
N ILE A 355 33.67 24.69 1.46
CA ILE A 355 34.03 25.41 2.69
C ILE A 355 34.78 24.49 3.67
N ASN A 356 34.33 23.25 3.81
CA ASN A 356 34.98 22.26 4.68
C ASN A 356 36.35 21.81 4.17
N ALA A 357 36.51 21.65 2.85
CA ALA A 357 37.78 21.28 2.24
C ALA A 357 38.82 22.43 2.25
N ASN A 358 38.40 23.66 2.51
CA ASN A 358 39.29 24.81 2.51
C ASN A 358 40.18 24.82 3.78
N THR A 359 41.47 24.60 3.58
CA THR A 359 42.50 24.60 4.63
C THR A 359 42.98 25.99 5.02
N ASN A 360 42.61 27.03 4.27
CA ASN A 360 43.02 28.41 4.53
C ASN A 360 42.12 29.14 5.55
N LEU A 361 41.02 28.52 5.99
CA LEU A 361 40.09 29.08 6.95
C LEU A 361 40.42 28.60 8.37
N THR A 362 40.36 29.53 9.33
CA THR A 362 40.32 29.14 10.75
C THR A 362 39.01 28.42 11.07
N GLU A 363 38.96 27.70 12.20
CA GLU A 363 37.75 26.99 12.63
C GLU A 363 36.55 27.95 12.79
N GLN A 364 36.78 29.12 13.40
CA GLN A 364 35.75 30.15 13.55
C GLN A 364 35.29 30.73 12.22
N GLN A 365 36.22 31.01 11.28
CA GLN A 365 35.87 31.53 9.96
C GLN A 365 35.06 30.50 9.15
N ARG A 366 35.46 29.22 9.22
CA ARG A 366 34.71 28.13 8.59
C ARG A 366 33.28 28.05 9.13
N ALA A 367 33.12 28.14 10.45
CA ALA A 367 31.80 28.13 11.08
C ALA A 367 30.92 29.29 10.59
N ILE A 368 31.48 30.51 10.45
CA ILE A 368 30.75 31.68 9.94
C ILE A 368 30.30 31.47 8.49
N GLU A 369 31.18 31.00 7.61
CA GLU A 369 30.85 30.77 6.20
C GLU A 369 29.80 29.66 6.03
N LEU A 370 29.91 28.57 6.80
CA LEU A 370 28.87 27.54 6.82
C LEU A 370 27.51 28.10 7.25
N GLN A 371 27.47 28.97 8.26
CA GLN A 371 26.23 29.56 8.73
C GLN A 371 25.62 30.55 7.73
N ARG A 372 26.46 31.31 7.04
CA ARG A 372 26.02 32.19 5.95
C ARG A 372 25.46 31.39 4.77
N ALA A 373 26.12 30.30 4.36
CA ALA A 373 25.61 29.42 3.32
C ALA A 373 24.31 28.71 3.76
N HIS A 374 24.18 28.36 5.04
CA HIS A 374 22.93 27.83 5.59
C HIS A 374 21.77 28.82 5.51
N LEU A 375 22.00 30.10 5.88
CA LEU A 375 20.98 31.16 5.78
C LEU A 375 20.54 31.38 4.33
N LYS A 376 21.50 31.48 3.39
CA LYS A 376 21.20 31.61 1.96
C LYS A 376 20.34 30.46 1.43
N ARG A 377 20.57 29.23 1.89
CA ARG A 377 19.74 28.06 1.54
C ARG A 377 18.30 28.22 2.06
N LEU A 378 18.13 28.69 3.30
CA LEU A 378 16.80 28.92 3.88
C LEU A 378 16.04 29.99 3.11
N GLU A 379 16.69 31.11 2.80
CA GLU A 379 16.12 32.20 1.99
C GLU A 379 15.74 31.71 0.60
N ALA A 380 16.64 30.99 -0.09
CA ALA A 380 16.38 30.47 -1.43
C ALA A 380 15.22 29.45 -1.43
N ASN A 381 15.15 28.57 -0.42
CA ASN A 381 14.03 27.63 -0.29
C ASN A 381 12.71 28.35 0.01
N ALA A 382 12.72 29.39 0.86
CA ALA A 382 11.53 30.21 1.13
C ALA A 382 11.02 30.88 -0.14
N VAL A 383 11.91 31.45 -0.95
CA VAL A 383 11.58 32.03 -2.27
C VAL A 383 11.02 30.98 -3.22
N ALA A 384 11.65 29.81 -3.29
CA ALA A 384 11.17 28.71 -4.14
C ALA A 384 9.75 28.27 -3.76
N MET A 385 9.41 28.29 -2.47
CA MET A 385 8.07 27.97 -1.95
C MET A 385 7.08 29.14 -2.02
N GLY A 386 7.49 30.31 -2.52
CA GLY A 386 6.64 31.50 -2.60
C GLY A 386 6.34 32.15 -1.24
N GLN A 387 7.15 31.88 -0.22
CA GLN A 387 7.02 32.48 1.11
C GLN A 387 7.68 33.86 1.12
N GLU A 388 7.06 34.82 1.81
CA GLU A 388 7.64 36.15 2.02
C GLU A 388 8.85 36.04 2.95
N ILE A 389 10.04 36.45 2.48
CA ILE A 389 11.21 36.61 3.33
C ILE A 389 11.00 37.88 4.17
N PRO A 390 11.15 37.84 5.51
CA PRO A 390 11.16 39.05 6.33
C PRO A 390 12.18 40.04 5.76
N PRO A 391 11.84 41.32 5.56
CA PRO A 391 12.82 42.29 5.08
C PRO A 391 14.04 42.26 5.99
N GLU A 392 15.23 42.20 5.41
CA GLU A 392 16.49 42.33 6.13
C GLU A 392 16.34 43.58 6.99
N GLU A 393 16.32 43.42 8.33
CA GLU A 393 16.22 44.57 9.23
C GLU A 393 17.30 45.54 8.76
N PRO A 394 16.94 46.79 8.40
CA PRO A 394 17.93 47.76 7.98
C PRO A 394 19.02 47.73 9.05
N PRO A 395 20.31 47.75 8.65
CA PRO A 395 21.40 47.61 9.61
C PRO A 395 21.05 48.52 10.78
N VAL A 396 20.83 47.93 11.96
CA VAL A 396 20.66 48.73 13.18
C VAL A 396 21.80 49.73 13.07
N PRO A 397 21.52 51.04 12.94
CA PRO A 397 22.59 52.00 12.77
C PRO A 397 23.55 51.68 13.89
N THR A 398 24.81 51.41 13.52
CA THR A 398 25.94 51.26 14.44
C THR A 398 25.63 52.09 15.66
N PRO A 399 25.59 51.56 16.91
CA PRO A 399 25.16 52.33 18.06
C PRO A 399 25.77 53.71 17.92
N VAL A 400 24.93 54.72 17.65
CA VAL A 400 25.44 56.04 17.32
C VAL A 400 26.28 56.36 18.53
N GLU A 401 27.59 56.45 18.33
CA GLU A 401 28.52 56.87 19.35
C GLU A 401 27.99 58.24 19.75
N LEU A 402 27.30 58.28 20.89
CA LEU A 402 26.76 59.51 21.44
C LEU A 402 27.91 60.51 21.40
N PRO A 403 27.72 61.73 20.88
CA PRO A 403 28.78 62.72 20.87
C PRO A 403 29.36 62.78 22.29
N PRO A 404 30.70 62.83 22.47
CA PRO A 404 31.29 62.81 23.78
C PRO A 404 30.63 63.92 24.60
N VAL A 405 29.89 63.52 25.63
CA VAL A 405 29.28 64.44 26.58
C VAL A 405 30.44 65.29 27.08
N PRO A 406 30.38 66.63 27.02
CA PRO A 406 31.48 67.46 27.49
C PRO A 406 31.80 67.05 28.92
N SER A 407 33.00 66.54 29.14
CA SER A 407 33.49 66.20 30.46
C SER A 407 33.52 67.48 31.28
N LEU A 408 32.49 67.68 32.09
CA LEU A 408 32.46 68.73 33.11
C LEU A 408 33.71 68.54 33.96
N ARG A 409 34.51 69.60 34.13
CA ARG A 409 35.62 69.54 35.09
C ARG A 409 35.00 69.37 36.47
N THR A 410 35.45 68.36 37.20
CA THR A 410 34.95 68.06 38.54
C THR A 410 36.10 68.11 39.53
N HIS A 411 35.80 68.54 40.75
CA HIS A 411 36.73 68.44 41.87
C HIS A 411 36.15 67.59 43.00
N PRO A 412 36.98 66.81 43.71
CA PRO A 412 36.52 65.97 44.82
C PRO A 412 36.13 66.83 46.03
N TYR A 413 34.96 66.54 46.61
CA TYR A 413 34.46 67.17 47.84
C TYR A 413 34.08 66.08 48.85
N VAL A 414 34.49 66.25 50.11
CA VAL A 414 34.17 65.34 51.21
C VAL A 414 32.99 65.90 52.00
N LEU A 415 31.90 65.13 52.12
CA LEU A 415 30.68 65.58 52.80
C LEU A 415 30.91 65.84 54.29
N GLY A 416 30.52 67.03 54.78
CA GLY A 416 30.49 67.36 56.21
C GLY A 416 29.30 66.76 56.97
N VAL A 417 29.34 66.83 58.31
CA VAL A 417 28.24 66.37 59.16
C VAL A 417 27.01 67.27 58.97
N GLY A 418 25.93 66.71 58.44
CA GLY A 418 24.69 67.44 58.14
C GLY A 418 24.60 68.02 56.73
N GLU A 419 25.63 67.85 55.89
CA GLU A 419 25.59 68.22 54.48
C GLU A 419 24.95 67.11 53.63
N SER A 420 24.15 67.50 52.65
CA SER A 420 23.57 66.63 51.63
C SER A 420 24.05 67.05 50.22
N VAL A 421 23.93 66.14 49.25
CA VAL A 421 24.26 66.44 47.84
C VAL A 421 23.47 67.64 47.32
N VAL A 422 22.21 67.79 47.73
CA VAL A 422 21.34 68.91 47.34
C VAL A 422 21.89 70.23 47.88
N SER A 423 22.32 70.27 49.15
CA SER A 423 22.92 71.49 49.73
C SER A 423 24.27 71.83 49.10
N ILE A 424 25.05 70.83 48.68
CA ILE A 424 26.31 71.05 47.96
C ILE A 424 26.03 71.57 46.56
N ALA A 425 25.09 70.96 45.84
CA ALA A 425 24.68 71.39 44.51
C ALA A 425 24.24 72.86 44.52
N MET A 426 23.41 73.27 45.49
CA MET A 426 23.04 74.67 45.68
C MET A 426 24.22 75.58 46.01
N ARG A 427 25.13 75.14 46.88
CA ARG A 427 26.31 75.93 47.29
C ARG A 427 27.24 76.22 46.12
N TYR A 428 27.41 75.26 45.22
CA TYR A 428 28.25 75.39 44.03
C TYR A 428 27.47 75.84 42.79
N GLY A 429 26.17 76.12 42.90
CA GLY A 429 25.34 76.60 41.79
C GLY A 429 25.15 75.58 40.65
N VAL A 430 25.26 74.28 40.94
CA VAL A 430 25.10 73.19 39.98
C VAL A 430 23.78 72.45 40.17
N THR A 431 23.26 71.86 39.10
CA THR A 431 22.00 71.11 39.14
C THR A 431 22.21 69.67 39.63
N MET A 432 21.14 69.05 40.14
CA MET A 432 21.19 67.64 40.55
C MET A 432 21.50 66.69 39.39
N GLU A 433 21.11 67.06 38.16
CA GLU A 433 21.43 66.28 36.95
C GLU A 433 22.93 66.32 36.64
N GLN A 434 23.57 67.49 36.78
CA GLN A 434 25.03 67.63 36.63
C GLN A 434 25.79 66.87 37.73
N MET A 435 25.28 66.88 38.96
CA MET A 435 25.85 66.08 40.06
C MET A 435 25.73 64.57 39.79
N GLN A 436 24.63 64.11 39.21
CA GLN A 436 24.44 62.69 38.85
C GLN A 436 25.34 62.29 37.67
N ALA A 437 25.47 63.15 36.65
CA ALA A 437 26.36 62.91 35.52
C ALA A 437 27.83 62.81 35.95
N ALA A 438 28.26 63.57 36.95
CA ALA A 438 29.62 63.51 37.49
C ALA A 438 29.88 62.29 38.40
N ASN A 439 28.84 61.62 38.89
CA ASN A 439 28.95 60.50 39.83
C ASN A 439 28.09 59.30 39.40
N PRO A 440 28.29 58.73 38.19
CA PRO A 440 27.41 57.71 37.62
C PRO A 440 27.38 56.40 38.42
N ASN A 441 28.42 56.15 39.23
CA ASN A 441 28.58 54.91 40.02
C ASN A 441 28.31 55.10 41.52
N VAL A 442 27.77 56.25 41.94
CA VAL A 442 27.52 56.57 43.36
C VAL A 442 26.03 56.84 43.58
N ASP A 443 25.43 56.17 44.58
CA ASP A 443 24.04 56.44 44.99
C ASP A 443 23.98 57.73 45.83
N LEU A 444 23.71 58.85 45.15
CA LEU A 444 23.69 60.20 45.75
C LEU A 444 22.64 60.39 46.85
N LYS A 445 21.69 59.45 47.01
CA LYS A 445 20.66 59.51 48.06
C LYS A 445 21.08 58.84 49.37
N ARG A 446 22.22 58.12 49.40
CA ARG A 446 22.67 57.31 50.54
C ARG A 446 24.04 57.69 51.10
N LEU A 447 24.50 58.91 50.80
CA LEU A 447 25.80 59.39 51.24
C LEU A 447 25.83 59.73 52.73
N ARG A 448 26.97 59.47 53.36
CA ARG A 448 27.26 59.75 54.76
C ARG A 448 28.32 60.84 54.88
N PRO A 449 28.37 61.56 56.02
CA PRO A 449 29.48 62.45 56.31
C PRO A 449 30.83 61.71 56.22
N GLY A 450 31.77 62.26 55.47
CA GLY A 450 33.07 61.66 55.16
C GLY A 450 33.15 61.00 53.78
N ASP A 451 32.03 60.79 53.08
CA ASP A 451 32.03 60.23 51.73
C ASP A 451 32.52 61.27 50.70
N LEU A 452 33.26 60.81 49.69
CA LEU A 452 33.81 61.64 48.62
C LEU A 452 32.86 61.66 47.42
N VAL A 453 32.52 62.86 46.95
CA VAL A 453 31.66 63.10 45.78
C VAL A 453 32.36 64.06 44.81
N GLN A 454 32.22 63.81 43.52
CA GLN A 454 32.72 64.72 42.48
C GLN A 454 31.72 65.85 42.26
N VAL A 455 32.13 67.08 42.50
CA VAL A 455 31.29 68.27 42.27
C VAL A 455 31.74 68.91 40.95
N PRO A 456 30.84 69.09 39.97
CA PRO A 456 31.16 69.84 38.75
C PRO A 456 31.49 71.30 39.06
N ASP A 457 32.48 71.85 38.37
CA ASP A 457 32.70 73.29 38.33
C ASP A 457 31.49 73.93 37.65
N ALA A 458 30.85 74.92 38.28
CA ALA A 458 29.79 75.66 37.65
C ALA A 458 30.32 76.34 36.38
N LEU A 459 29.79 75.95 35.21
CA LEU A 459 29.97 76.69 33.98
C LEU A 459 29.36 78.08 34.21
N GLN A 460 30.19 79.09 34.50
CA GLN A 460 29.78 80.49 34.39
C GLN A 460 29.29 80.67 32.96
N GLY A 461 27.99 80.94 32.81
CA GLY A 461 27.37 81.10 31.50
C GLY A 461 28.04 82.20 30.70
N GLU A 462 27.98 82.04 29.38
CA GLU A 462 27.60 83.16 28.53
C GLU A 462 26.08 83.20 28.41
#